data_AF-A0A7S2VNS9-F1
#
_entry.id   AF-A0A7S2VNS9-F1
#
_cell.length_a   1.000
_cell.length_b   1.000
_cell.length_c   1.000
_cell.angle_alpha   90.00
_cell.angle_beta   90.00
_cell.angle_gamma   90.00
#
_symmetry.space_group_name_H-M   'P 1'
#
loop_
_entity.id
_entity.type
_entity.pdbx_description
1 polymer ?
#
loop_
_entity_poly.entity_id
_entity_poly.type
_entity_poly.pdbx_seq_one_letter_code
_entity_poly.pdbx_strand_id
1 'polypeptide(L)'
;KIIHDPGRGAPMAEVVFHDPYRFKLKKERWVAVEGLHTGQFVYCGSKAQLSVGNVMPLGKMPEGTVISMVEEKASDRGRLARASGCNCMIVGHSDDGKKSRIRLPSGSRKTVPSTCRAVIGITAGGGRMDKPVLK
;
A
#
# COMPACT_ATOMS: atom_id res chain seq x y z
N LYS A 1 11.23 -2.22 -11.40
CA LYS A 1 10.55 -2.70 -12.64
C LYS A 1 9.08 -2.88 -12.35
N ILE A 2 8.19 -2.68 -13.33
CA ILE A 2 6.77 -3.01 -13.20
C ILE A 2 6.49 -4.22 -14.07
N ILE A 3 5.87 -5.24 -13.50
CA ILE A 3 5.76 -6.58 -14.10
C ILE A 3 4.31 -7.04 -13.97
N HIS A 4 3.79 -7.69 -15.01
CA HIS A 4 2.50 -8.37 -14.95
C HIS A 4 2.66 -9.77 -14.35
N ASP A 5 1.79 -10.12 -13.41
CA ASP A 5 1.76 -11.43 -12.74
C ASP A 5 0.48 -12.19 -13.18
N PRO A 6 0.60 -13.30 -13.94
CA PRO A 6 -0.57 -14.05 -14.41
C PRO A 6 -1.47 -14.49 -13.24
N GLY A 7 -2.78 -14.28 -13.38
CA GLY A 7 -3.75 -14.57 -12.31
C GLY A 7 -3.94 -13.41 -11.31
N ARG A 8 -3.16 -12.33 -11.42
CA ARG A 8 -3.36 -11.09 -10.67
C ARG A 8 -3.82 -9.97 -11.60
N GLY A 9 -4.92 -9.29 -11.24
CA GLY A 9 -5.40 -8.11 -11.98
C GLY A 9 -4.53 -6.87 -11.82
N ALA A 10 -3.80 -6.76 -10.71
CA ALA A 10 -2.91 -5.65 -10.41
C ALA A 10 -1.45 -5.97 -10.80
N PRO A 11 -0.71 -5.02 -11.41
CA PRO A 11 0.71 -5.22 -11.68
C PRO A 11 1.55 -5.25 -10.39
N MET A 12 2.71 -5.89 -10.48
CA MET A 12 3.70 -5.98 -9.39
C MET A 12 4.85 -5.01 -9.64
N ALA A 13 5.29 -4.33 -8.60
CA ALA A 13 6.49 -3.51 -8.59
C ALA A 13 7.64 -4.30 -7.96
N GLU A 14 8.77 -4.39 -8.67
CA GLU A 14 10.06 -4.81 -8.12
C GLU A 14 10.87 -3.56 -7.74
N VAL A 15 11.10 -3.41 -6.45
CA VAL A 15 11.87 -2.32 -5.85
C VAL A 15 13.14 -2.88 -5.24
N VAL A 16 14.25 -2.17 -5.41
CA VAL A 16 15.56 -2.60 -4.95
C VAL A 16 15.98 -1.70 -3.80
N PHE A 17 16.27 -2.32 -2.65
CA PHE A 17 16.83 -1.64 -1.50
C PHE A 17 18.27 -2.08 -1.27
N HIS A 18 19.06 -1.20 -0.67
CA HIS A 18 20.34 -1.57 -0.08
C HIS A 18 20.09 -2.32 1.22
N ASP A 19 20.81 -3.43 1.42
CA ASP A 19 20.79 -4.15 2.69
C ASP A 19 21.47 -3.29 3.78
N PRO A 20 20.81 -3.09 4.94
CA PRO A 20 21.33 -2.20 5.99
C PRO A 20 22.54 -2.78 6.75
N TYR A 21 22.78 -4.10 6.69
CA TYR A 21 23.82 -4.77 7.47
C TYR A 21 24.95 -5.34 6.61
N ARG A 22 24.67 -5.65 5.34
CA ARG A 22 25.64 -6.26 4.42
C ARG A 22 25.74 -5.46 3.13
N PHE A 23 26.88 -5.50 2.46
CA PHE A 23 27.02 -4.93 1.12
C PHE A 23 26.32 -5.80 0.06
N LYS A 24 25.00 -5.70 0.00
CA LYS A 24 24.14 -6.46 -0.93
C LYS A 24 22.92 -5.63 -1.32
N LEU A 25 22.41 -5.86 -2.53
CA LEU A 25 21.11 -5.36 -2.97
C LEU A 25 20.01 -6.40 -2.68
N LYS A 26 18.94 -5.97 -2.02
CA LYS A 26 17.77 -6.79 -1.73
C LYS A 26 16.62 -6.33 -2.61
N LYS A 27 16.10 -7.26 -3.43
CA LYS A 27 14.93 -7.02 -4.28
C LYS A 27 13.68 -7.40 -3.51
N GLU A 28 12.75 -6.48 -3.40
CA GLU A 28 11.43 -6.71 -2.82
C GLU A 28 10.37 -6.49 -3.89
N ARG A 29 9.28 -7.26 -3.76
CA ARG A 29 8.17 -7.23 -4.71
C ARG A 29 6.87 -7.03 -3.97
N TRP A 30 6.07 -6.09 -4.45
CA TRP A 30 4.74 -5.83 -3.93
C TRP A 30 3.82 -5.30 -5.01
N VAL A 31 2.54 -5.14 -4.71
CA VAL A 31 1.56 -4.68 -5.70
C VAL A 31 1.78 -3.20 -6.02
N ALA A 32 1.91 -2.86 -7.29
CA ALA A 32 2.12 -1.48 -7.70
C ALA A 32 0.87 -0.64 -7.41
N VAL A 33 1.09 0.63 -7.07
CA VAL A 33 0.02 1.64 -6.96
C VAL A 33 -0.11 2.42 -8.24
N GLU A 34 -1.29 3.00 -8.47
CA GLU A 34 -1.52 3.91 -9.59
C GLU A 34 -0.56 5.11 -9.51
N GLY A 35 0.05 5.46 -10.65
CA GLY A 35 1.06 6.52 -10.73
C GLY A 35 2.49 6.08 -10.41
N LEU A 36 2.71 4.85 -9.91
CA LEU A 36 4.07 4.32 -9.73
C LEU A 36 4.74 4.07 -11.09
N HIS A 37 5.98 4.52 -11.28
CA HIS A 37 6.72 4.34 -12.54
C HIS A 37 8.14 3.79 -12.33
N THR A 38 8.75 3.29 -13.41
CA THR A 38 10.15 2.82 -13.35
C THR A 38 11.10 3.99 -13.12
N GLY A 39 12.11 3.79 -12.29
CA GLY A 39 13.07 4.83 -11.90
C GLY A 39 12.60 5.72 -10.74
N GLN A 40 11.34 5.60 -10.30
CA GLN A 40 10.85 6.32 -9.14
C GLN A 40 11.54 5.85 -7.86
N PHE A 41 11.98 6.80 -7.03
CA PHE A 41 12.45 6.50 -5.68
C PHE A 41 11.27 6.24 -4.75
N VAL A 42 11.33 5.12 -4.04
CA VAL A 42 10.34 4.75 -3.03
C VAL A 42 10.98 4.82 -1.65
N TYR A 43 10.33 5.55 -0.75
CA TYR A 43 10.78 5.72 0.62
C TYR A 43 9.88 4.93 1.58
N CYS A 44 10.51 4.14 2.44
CA CYS A 44 9.83 3.30 3.42
C CYS A 44 10.29 3.67 4.83
N GLY A 45 9.38 4.20 5.66
CA GLY A 45 9.70 4.50 7.05
C GLY A 45 8.80 5.56 7.69
N SER A 46 9.05 5.84 8.96
CA SER A 46 8.29 6.83 9.74
C SER A 46 8.56 8.29 9.32
N LYS A 47 9.70 8.55 8.68
CA LYS A 47 10.11 9.87 8.18
C LYS A 47 9.95 10.01 6.65
N ALA A 48 9.36 9.02 5.99
CA ALA A 48 9.09 9.13 4.57
C ALA A 48 8.14 10.31 4.30
N GLN A 49 8.20 10.88 3.09
CA GLN A 49 7.26 11.93 2.71
C GLN A 49 5.93 11.32 2.27
N LEU A 50 4.84 12.06 2.49
CA LEU A 50 3.50 11.67 2.05
C LEU A 50 3.40 11.79 0.52
N SER A 51 3.84 10.76 -0.18
CA SER A 51 3.83 10.70 -1.65
C SER A 51 3.41 9.31 -2.12
N VAL A 52 2.80 9.25 -3.31
CA VAL A 52 2.26 8.01 -3.88
C VAL A 52 3.37 6.97 -4.07
N GLY A 53 3.14 5.76 -3.60
CA GLY A 53 4.09 4.65 -3.63
C GLY A 53 4.98 4.54 -2.40
N ASN A 54 5.08 5.58 -1.56
CA ASN A 54 5.83 5.50 -0.32
C ASN A 54 5.09 4.65 0.74
N VAL A 55 5.87 4.10 1.66
CA VAL A 55 5.36 3.25 2.74
C VAL A 55 5.59 3.93 4.08
N MET A 56 4.52 4.16 4.82
CA MET A 56 4.58 4.84 6.12
C MET A 56 3.70 4.14 7.16
N PRO A 57 3.95 4.34 8.47
CA PRO A 57 3.02 3.95 9.51
C PRO A 57 1.71 4.74 9.41
N LEU A 58 0.58 4.09 9.70
CA LEU A 58 -0.74 4.73 9.64
C LEU A 58 -0.84 5.96 10.53
N GLY A 59 -0.24 5.94 11.73
CA GLY A 59 -0.27 7.09 12.64
C GLY A 59 0.54 8.31 12.18
N LYS A 60 1.27 8.22 11.07
CA LYS A 60 2.01 9.35 10.46
C LYS A 60 1.32 9.93 9.24
N MET A 61 0.29 9.26 8.73
CA MET A 61 -0.50 9.72 7.60
C MET A 61 -1.68 10.53 8.11
N PRO A 62 -2.05 11.65 7.48
CA PRO A 62 -3.22 12.43 7.88
C PRO A 62 -4.53 11.67 7.59
N GLU A 63 -5.60 12.10 8.24
CA GLU A 63 -6.94 11.60 7.98
C GLU A 63 -7.37 11.89 6.53
N GLY A 64 -8.17 11.01 5.94
CA GLY A 64 -8.55 11.07 4.53
C GLY A 64 -7.50 10.53 3.56
N THR A 65 -6.29 10.18 4.01
CA THR A 65 -5.27 9.59 3.14
C THR A 65 -5.77 8.27 2.54
N VAL A 66 -5.64 8.15 1.22
CA VAL A 66 -5.93 6.95 0.46
C VAL A 66 -4.70 6.04 0.47
N ILE A 67 -4.90 4.80 0.88
CA ILE A 67 -3.82 3.84 1.13
C ILE A 67 -4.17 2.46 0.58
N SER A 68 -3.17 1.64 0.31
CA SER A 68 -3.31 0.25 -0.14
C SER A 68 -2.27 -0.64 0.54
N MET A 69 -2.43 -1.96 0.40
CA MET A 69 -1.57 -2.96 1.05
C MET A 69 -1.38 -2.72 2.56
N VAL A 70 -2.49 -2.44 3.24
CA VAL A 70 -2.47 -2.10 4.67
C VAL A 70 -2.17 -3.36 5.48
N GLU A 71 -1.28 -3.24 6.46
CA GLU A 71 -1.03 -4.26 7.46
C GLU A 71 -2.24 -4.40 8.40
N GLU A 72 -2.73 -5.61 8.63
CA GLU A 72 -3.80 -5.87 9.61
C GLU A 72 -3.23 -5.94 11.03
N LYS A 73 -2.05 -6.57 11.15
CA LYS A 73 -1.21 -6.58 12.35
C LYS A 73 0.15 -6.01 11.99
N ALA A 74 0.78 -5.31 12.93
CA ALA A 74 2.09 -4.72 12.69
C ALA A 74 3.07 -5.79 12.19
N SER A 75 3.75 -5.49 11.08
CA SER A 75 4.74 -6.38 10.43
C SER A 75 4.19 -7.59 9.67
N ASP A 76 2.89 -7.67 9.39
CA ASP A 76 2.32 -8.75 8.56
C ASP A 76 2.54 -8.57 7.04
N ARG A 77 3.24 -7.49 6.63
CA ARG A 77 3.65 -7.17 5.25
C ARG A 77 2.50 -6.90 4.27
N GLY A 78 1.35 -6.45 4.77
CA GLY A 78 0.26 -5.94 3.97
C GLY A 78 -0.70 -7.05 3.54
N ARG A 79 -1.87 -7.04 4.15
CA ARG A 79 -2.91 -8.06 3.94
C ARG A 79 -4.18 -7.50 3.32
N LEU A 80 -4.47 -6.22 3.56
CA LEU A 80 -5.72 -5.56 3.17
C LEU A 80 -5.52 -4.69 1.91
N ALA A 81 -6.58 -4.53 1.11
CA ALA A 81 -6.59 -3.71 -0.12
C ALA A 81 -5.41 -4.00 -1.07
N ARG A 82 -5.32 -5.24 -1.56
CA ARG A 82 -4.28 -5.71 -2.51
C ARG A 82 -4.80 -6.01 -3.91
N ALA A 83 -6.11 -6.02 -4.08
CA ALA A 83 -6.74 -6.31 -5.36
C ALA A 83 -6.75 -5.06 -6.24
N SER A 84 -6.83 -5.27 -7.55
CA SER A 84 -6.78 -4.22 -8.57
C SER A 84 -7.85 -3.15 -8.34
N GLY A 85 -7.46 -1.88 -8.25
CA GLY A 85 -8.37 -0.75 -7.97
C GLY A 85 -8.82 -0.61 -6.53
N CYS A 86 -8.43 -1.51 -5.61
CA CYS A 86 -8.82 -1.40 -4.21
C CYS A 86 -7.94 -0.41 -3.45
N ASN A 87 -8.58 0.31 -2.52
CA ASN A 87 -7.94 1.17 -1.54
C ASN A 87 -8.65 1.05 -0.17
N CYS A 88 -7.95 1.48 0.85
CA CYS A 88 -8.50 1.83 2.15
C CYS A 88 -8.36 3.35 2.33
N MET A 89 -9.14 3.90 3.25
CA MET A 89 -9.02 5.31 3.63
C MET A 89 -8.86 5.42 5.14
N ILE A 90 -7.96 6.29 5.59
CA ILE A 90 -7.83 6.60 7.02
C ILE A 90 -9.02 7.47 7.41
N VAL A 91 -9.86 6.96 8.32
CA VAL A 91 -11.05 7.68 8.81
C VAL A 91 -10.67 8.60 9.95
N GLY A 92 -9.80 8.13 10.83
CA GLY A 92 -9.28 8.94 11.91
C GLY A 92 -8.34 8.19 12.84
N HIS A 93 -7.67 8.93 13.70
CA HIS A 93 -6.79 8.39 14.72
C HIS A 93 -7.47 8.41 16.09
N SER A 94 -7.13 7.45 16.95
CA SER A 94 -7.54 7.48 18.35
C SER A 94 -6.80 8.61 19.08
N ASP A 95 -7.44 9.22 20.08
CA ASP A 95 -6.83 10.30 20.88
C ASP A 95 -5.51 9.87 21.55
N ASP A 96 -5.43 8.60 21.98
CA ASP A 96 -4.21 7.99 22.53
C ASP A 96 -3.08 7.79 21.49
N GLY A 97 -3.34 8.01 20.20
CA GLY A 97 -2.41 7.81 19.09
C GLY A 97 -2.03 6.34 18.80
N LYS A 98 -2.48 5.38 19.63
CA LYS A 98 -2.10 3.95 19.54
C LYS A 98 -2.82 3.19 18.44
N LYS A 99 -4.01 3.62 18.05
CA LYS A 99 -4.86 2.94 17.06
C LYS A 99 -5.33 3.92 15.99
N SER A 100 -5.42 3.44 14.76
CA SER A 100 -5.98 4.13 13.61
C SER A 100 -7.23 3.40 13.13
N ARG A 101 -8.27 4.15 12.78
CA ARG A 101 -9.49 3.62 12.18
C ARG A 101 -9.39 3.79 10.67
N ILE A 102 -9.53 2.68 9.95
CA ILE A 102 -9.52 2.64 8.48
C ILE A 102 -10.86 2.18 7.95
N ARG A 103 -11.25 2.69 6.79
CA ARG A 103 -12.36 2.19 5.97
C ARG A 103 -11.80 1.20 4.95
N LEU A 104 -12.33 -0.01 4.96
CA LEU A 104 -11.96 -1.08 4.03
C LEU A 104 -12.65 -0.89 2.66
N PRO A 105 -12.18 -1.56 1.59
CA PRO A 105 -12.84 -1.55 0.30
C PRO A 105 -14.29 -2.04 0.35
N SER A 106 -14.62 -2.91 1.32
CA SER A 106 -15.99 -3.39 1.57
C SER A 106 -16.93 -2.32 2.16
N GLY A 107 -16.40 -1.14 2.52
CA GLY A 107 -17.12 -0.09 3.24
C GLY A 107 -17.11 -0.25 4.76
N SER A 108 -16.74 -1.43 5.27
CA SER A 108 -16.64 -1.69 6.72
C SER A 108 -15.52 -0.88 7.37
N ARG A 109 -15.73 -0.45 8.62
CA ARG A 109 -14.70 0.23 9.42
C ARG A 109 -13.94 -0.79 10.24
N LYS A 110 -12.61 -0.68 10.27
CA LYS A 110 -11.74 -1.53 11.08
C LYS A 110 -10.75 -0.69 11.85
N THR A 111 -10.51 -1.07 13.10
CA THR A 111 -9.49 -0.44 13.94
C THR A 111 -8.23 -1.28 13.92
N VAL A 112 -7.11 -0.67 13.58
CA VAL A 112 -5.79 -1.31 13.48
C VAL A 112 -4.77 -0.53 14.31
N PRO A 113 -3.68 -1.16 14.80
CA PRO A 113 -2.60 -0.44 15.47
C PRO A 113 -2.00 0.65 14.57
N SER A 114 -1.71 1.84 15.11
CA SER A 114 -1.12 2.96 14.35
C SER A 114 0.29 2.67 13.82
N THR A 115 0.96 1.65 14.39
CA THR A 115 2.26 1.14 13.97
C THR A 115 2.20 0.29 12.70
N CYS A 116 1.00 -0.17 12.31
CA CYS A 116 0.80 -0.85 11.04
C CYS A 116 1.19 0.07 9.89
N ARG A 117 1.77 -0.50 8.84
CA ARG A 117 2.20 0.25 7.66
C ARG A 117 1.21 0.09 6.52
N ALA A 118 1.23 1.06 5.62
CA ALA A 118 0.51 1.01 4.37
C ALA A 118 1.30 1.72 3.27
N VAL A 119 0.99 1.37 2.03
CA VAL A 119 1.47 2.09 0.85
C VAL A 119 0.48 3.22 0.55
N ILE A 120 0.99 4.41 0.23
CA ILE A 120 0.13 5.54 -0.15
C ILE A 120 -0.33 5.37 -1.59
N GLY A 121 -1.62 5.51 -1.83
CA GLY A 121 -2.24 5.43 -3.14
C GLY A 121 -3.12 4.19 -3.33
N ILE A 122 -3.75 4.13 -4.51
CA ILE A 122 -4.70 3.09 -4.91
C ILE A 122 -3.93 1.96 -5.59
N THR A 123 -4.36 0.72 -5.40
CA THR A 123 -3.77 -0.42 -6.12
C THR A 123 -4.00 -0.28 -7.62
N ALA A 124 -2.95 -0.42 -8.43
CA ALA A 124 -3.04 -0.30 -9.88
C ALA A 124 -3.94 -1.35 -10.54
N GLY A 125 -4.44 -1.03 -11.73
CA GLY A 125 -5.33 -1.90 -12.50
C GLY A 125 -6.82 -1.69 -12.19
N GLY A 126 -7.22 -0.49 -11.74
CA GLY A 126 -8.63 -0.14 -11.59
C GLY A 126 -9.43 -0.30 -12.89
N GLY A 127 -10.77 -0.42 -12.76
CA GLY A 127 -11.68 -0.52 -13.90
C GLY A 127 -11.65 -1.84 -14.68
N ARG A 128 -10.88 -2.84 -14.24
CA ARG A 128 -10.78 -4.16 -14.90
C ARG A 128 -12.14 -4.83 -15.11
N MET A 129 -13.08 -4.66 -14.18
CA MET A 129 -14.41 -5.29 -14.22
C MET A 129 -15.43 -4.51 -15.06
N ASP A 130 -15.10 -3.28 -15.47
CA ASP A 130 -16.05 -2.42 -16.21
C ASP A 130 -16.14 -2.81 -17.69
N LYS A 131 -15.10 -3.45 -18.22
CA LYS A 131 -15.10 -3.97 -19.59
C LYS A 131 -15.90 -5.28 -19.65
N PRO A 132 -16.98 -5.35 -20.46
CA PRO A 132 -17.77 -6.57 -20.58
C PRO A 132 -16.91 -7.70 -21.18
N VAL A 133 -17.07 -8.89 -20.61
CA VAL A 133 -16.44 -10.10 -21.15
C VAL A 133 -17.26 -10.55 -22.34
N LEU A 134 -16.76 -10.31 -23.53
CA LEU A 134 -17.29 -10.87 -24.78
C LEU A 134 -16.61 -12.22 -25.02
N LYS A 135 -17.37 -13.19 -25.53
CA LYS A 135 -16.89 -14.51 -25.95
C LYS A 135 -17.01 -14.63 -27.46
#